data_AF-A0A7J4LH27-F1
#
_entry.id   AF-A0A7J4LH27-F1
#
_cell.length_a   1.000
_cell.length_b   1.000
_cell.length_c   1.000
_cell.angle_alpha   90.00
_cell.angle_beta   90.00
_cell.angle_gamma   90.00
#
_symmetry.space_group_name_H-M   'P 1'
#
loop_
_entity.id
_entity.type
_entity.pdbx_description
1 polymer ?
#
loop_
_entity_poly.entity_id
_entity_poly.type
_entity_poly.pdbx_seq_one_letter_code
_entity_poly.pdbx_strand_id
1 'polypeptide(L)'
;DYALKNKIPFVYGGAVSDRGYVFNVVHGGACLRCIFKGSTEETCDTVGVLNANTAAVAAIMSNEAIKIILGKDYEKNLVRIDFWKNDFSKIKVAQNKDCPACTGKYEYLSGERKSSLVRMCEKGSYQIRGRKKDLAAVEKNLKKLGEVKMFNGLLHFGSITLFEDGRALVKAENETEARKIYDRIIGN
;
A
#
# COMPACT_ATOMS: atom_id res chain seq x y z
N ASP A 1 11.59 -0.85 -1.49
CA ASP A 1 12.58 0.20 -1.79
C ASP A 1 13.02 1.00 -0.56
N TYR A 2 12.13 1.70 0.14
CA TYR A 2 12.51 2.53 1.30
C TYR A 2 13.32 1.77 2.37
N ALA A 3 12.84 0.60 2.79
CA ALA A 3 13.53 -0.26 3.76
C ALA A 3 14.94 -0.67 3.30
N LEU A 4 15.09 -1.02 2.01
CA LEU A 4 16.39 -1.38 1.43
C LEU A 4 17.35 -0.19 1.41
N LYS A 5 16.87 0.99 0.98
CA LYS A 5 17.65 2.23 0.90
C LYS A 5 18.23 2.62 2.26
N ASN A 6 17.42 2.52 3.31
CA ASN A 6 17.78 2.92 4.66
C ASN A 6 18.33 1.78 5.52
N LYS A 7 18.50 0.58 4.95
CA LYS A 7 18.94 -0.64 5.66
C LYS A 7 18.10 -0.96 6.91
N ILE A 8 16.80 -0.69 6.84
CA ILE A 8 15.84 -1.00 7.90
C ILE A 8 15.25 -2.39 7.64
N PRO A 9 15.34 -3.36 8.57
CA PRO A 9 14.63 -4.63 8.44
C PRO A 9 13.13 -4.43 8.28
N PHE A 10 12.50 -5.17 7.37
CA PHE A 10 11.07 -5.07 7.12
C PHE A 10 10.44 -6.46 7.09
N VAL A 11 9.43 -6.66 7.94
CA VAL A 11 8.63 -7.89 7.94
C VAL A 11 7.40 -7.65 7.09
N TYR A 12 7.35 -8.32 5.94
CA TYR A 12 6.19 -8.32 5.05
C TYR A 12 5.17 -9.36 5.49
N GLY A 13 3.89 -9.01 5.43
CA GLY A 13 2.80 -9.97 5.51
C GLY A 13 1.73 -9.71 4.47
N GLY A 14 1.17 -10.78 3.94
CA GLY A 14 0.04 -10.73 3.01
C GLY A 14 -0.96 -11.82 3.34
N ALA A 15 -2.25 -11.50 3.26
CA ALA A 15 -3.34 -12.46 3.46
C ALA A 15 -4.44 -12.19 2.43
N VAL A 16 -4.85 -13.23 1.72
CA VAL A 16 -5.93 -13.19 0.72
C VAL A 16 -6.62 -14.55 0.70
N SER A 17 -7.95 -14.57 0.68
CA SER A 17 -8.71 -15.81 0.86
C SER A 17 -8.23 -16.54 2.14
N ASP A 18 -7.85 -17.80 2.00
CA ASP A 18 -7.31 -18.75 2.96
C ASP A 18 -5.77 -18.79 3.00
N ARG A 19 -5.10 -18.03 2.12
CA ARG A 19 -3.64 -18.05 1.94
C ARG A 19 -2.97 -16.90 2.68
N GLY A 20 -1.97 -17.23 3.49
CA GLY A 20 -1.15 -16.28 4.24
C GLY A 20 0.31 -16.36 3.84
N TYR A 21 1.01 -15.23 3.93
CA TYR A 21 2.42 -15.10 3.59
C TYR A 21 3.13 -14.22 4.60
N VAL A 22 4.30 -14.64 5.08
CA VAL A 22 5.21 -13.81 5.89
C VAL A 22 6.63 -13.90 5.33
N PHE A 23 7.29 -12.76 5.18
CA PHE A 23 8.66 -12.72 4.67
C PHE A 23 9.49 -11.63 5.33
N ASN A 24 10.70 -11.99 5.75
CA ASN A 24 11.65 -11.06 6.38
C ASN A 24 12.59 -10.47 5.32
N VAL A 25 12.40 -9.20 5.00
CA VAL A 25 13.30 -8.42 4.15
C VAL A 25 14.39 -7.82 5.03
N VAL A 26 15.55 -8.48 5.08
CA VAL A 26 16.74 -8.02 5.82
C VAL A 26 17.87 -7.71 4.85
N HIS A 27 18.69 -6.69 5.16
CA HIS A 27 19.80 -6.28 4.31
C HIS A 27 20.77 -7.44 4.01
N GLY A 28 21.22 -7.55 2.76
CA GLY A 28 22.02 -8.68 2.29
C GLY A 28 21.21 -9.93 1.88
N GLY A 29 19.90 -9.94 2.11
CA GLY A 29 18.99 -11.00 1.69
C GLY A 29 18.19 -10.67 0.42
N ALA A 30 17.25 -11.56 0.09
CA ALA A 30 16.28 -11.31 -0.96
C ALA A 30 15.28 -10.22 -0.53
N CYS A 31 14.83 -9.40 -1.48
CA CYS A 31 13.78 -8.42 -1.25
C CYS A 31 12.46 -8.85 -1.90
N LEU A 32 11.38 -8.09 -1.66
CA LEU A 32 10.08 -8.38 -2.28
C LEU A 32 10.14 -8.43 -3.81
N ARG A 33 10.97 -7.61 -4.47
CA ARG A 33 11.13 -7.67 -5.94
C ARG A 33 11.88 -8.90 -6.43
N CYS A 34 12.61 -9.61 -5.56
CA CYS A 34 13.20 -10.90 -5.90
C CYS A 34 12.12 -11.99 -6.00
N ILE A 35 11.05 -11.87 -5.20
CA ILE A 35 9.99 -12.87 -5.07
C ILE A 35 8.82 -12.56 -6.00
N PHE A 36 8.31 -11.32 -5.94
CA PHE A 36 7.12 -10.89 -6.65
C PHE A 36 7.53 -10.14 -7.93
N LYS A 37 7.31 -10.78 -9.08
CA LYS A 37 7.59 -10.21 -10.41
C LYS A 37 6.40 -9.47 -11.04
N GLY A 38 5.28 -9.36 -10.33
CA GLY A 38 4.06 -8.70 -10.80
C GLY A 38 3.02 -8.54 -9.69
N SER A 39 1.89 -7.90 -10.00
CA SER A 39 0.71 -7.86 -9.14
C SER A 39 -0.09 -9.16 -9.27
N THR A 40 -0.63 -9.65 -8.17
CA THR A 40 -1.67 -10.68 -8.20
C THR A 40 -3.00 -10.05 -8.61
N GLU A 41 -3.82 -10.75 -9.39
CA GLU A 41 -5.18 -10.28 -9.73
C GLU A 41 -6.16 -10.44 -8.56
N GLU A 42 -5.80 -11.29 -7.58
CA GLU A 42 -6.59 -11.53 -6.38
C GLU A 42 -6.32 -10.47 -5.33
N THR A 43 -7.41 -9.90 -4.80
CA THR A 43 -7.41 -8.92 -3.70
C THR A 43 -8.42 -9.36 -2.65
N CYS A 44 -8.28 -8.87 -1.41
CA CYS A 44 -9.29 -9.12 -0.38
C CYS A 44 -10.69 -8.63 -0.78
N ASP A 45 -10.79 -7.65 -1.68
CA ASP A 45 -12.06 -7.14 -2.22
C ASP A 45 -12.71 -8.09 -3.23
N THR A 46 -11.91 -8.85 -3.99
CA THR A 46 -12.41 -9.74 -5.05
C THR A 46 -12.67 -11.16 -4.57
N VAL A 47 -11.81 -11.69 -3.70
CA VAL A 47 -11.89 -13.08 -3.23
C VAL A 47 -12.13 -13.21 -1.73
N GLY A 48 -12.26 -12.09 -1.02
CA GLY A 48 -12.40 -12.08 0.43
C GLY A 48 -11.09 -12.39 1.16
N VAL A 49 -11.17 -12.41 2.49
CA VAL A 49 -10.07 -12.85 3.35
C VAL A 49 -10.64 -13.46 4.63
N LEU A 50 -10.09 -14.61 5.03
CA LEU A 50 -10.46 -15.27 6.28
C LEU A 50 -9.86 -14.51 7.46
N ASN A 51 -10.66 -14.23 8.50
CA ASN A 51 -10.20 -13.53 9.70
C ASN A 51 -9.10 -14.29 10.47
N ALA A 52 -9.20 -15.62 10.54
CA ALA A 52 -8.17 -16.45 11.18
C ALA A 52 -6.82 -16.34 10.45
N ASN A 53 -6.86 -16.18 9.12
CA ASN A 53 -5.67 -16.01 8.29
C ASN A 53 -4.96 -14.69 8.60
N THR A 54 -5.70 -13.57 8.63
CA THR A 54 -5.10 -12.26 8.97
C THR A 54 -4.51 -12.24 10.38
N ALA A 55 -5.20 -12.86 11.36
CA ALA A 55 -4.73 -12.95 12.73
C ALA A 55 -3.43 -13.76 12.85
N ALA A 56 -3.35 -14.92 12.21
CA ALA A 56 -2.14 -15.74 12.24
C ALA A 56 -0.95 -15.08 11.53
N VAL A 57 -1.19 -14.48 10.36
CA VAL A 57 -0.17 -13.72 9.63
C VAL A 57 0.39 -12.61 10.52
N ALA A 58 -0.47 -11.82 11.17
CA ALA A 58 -0.05 -10.75 12.08
C ALA A 58 0.76 -11.28 13.28
N ALA A 59 0.33 -12.40 13.88
CA ALA A 59 1.04 -13.01 15.01
C ALA A 59 2.45 -13.46 14.60
N ILE A 60 2.58 -14.12 13.45
CA ILE A 60 3.88 -14.59 12.93
C ILE A 60 4.76 -13.40 12.58
N MET A 61 4.24 -12.38 11.88
CA MET A 61 5.00 -11.16 11.58
C MET A 61 5.55 -10.50 12.84
N SER A 62 4.72 -10.38 13.87
CA SER A 62 5.11 -9.78 15.15
C SER A 62 6.23 -10.58 15.80
N ASN A 63 6.13 -11.90 15.80
CA ASN A 63 7.18 -12.77 16.32
C ASN A 63 8.49 -12.68 15.51
N GLU A 64 8.43 -12.63 14.17
CA GLU A 64 9.62 -12.42 13.34
C GLU A 64 10.29 -11.07 13.63
N ALA A 65 9.50 -10.01 13.79
CA ALA A 65 10.00 -8.69 14.15
C ALA A 65 10.72 -8.73 15.51
N ILE A 66 10.13 -9.38 16.52
CA ILE A 66 10.74 -9.57 17.84
C ILE A 66 12.08 -10.32 17.71
N LYS A 67 12.12 -11.41 16.95
CA LYS A 67 13.37 -12.17 16.75
C LYS A 67 14.46 -11.31 16.11
N ILE A 68 14.12 -10.53 15.09
CA ILE A 68 15.07 -9.61 14.43
C ILE A 68 15.59 -8.56 15.43
N ILE A 69 14.71 -7.94 16.21
CA ILE A 69 15.08 -6.92 17.21
C ILE A 69 16.02 -7.50 18.28
N LEU A 70 15.74 -8.73 18.73
CA LEU A 70 16.55 -9.43 19.74
C LEU A 70 17.82 -10.09 19.17
N GLY A 71 18.11 -9.93 17.88
CA GLY A 71 19.25 -10.58 17.22
C GLY A 71 19.20 -12.11 17.25
N LYS A 72 17.99 -12.69 17.30
CA LYS A 72 17.75 -14.14 17.25
C LYS A 72 17.58 -14.60 15.81
N ASP A 73 17.70 -15.91 15.60
CA ASP A 73 17.47 -16.51 14.29
C ASP A 73 16.03 -16.27 13.82
N TYR A 74 15.90 -15.62 12.67
CA TYR A 74 14.65 -15.37 11.99
C TYR A 74 14.53 -16.25 10.73
N GLU A 75 13.32 -16.44 10.23
CA GLU A 75 13.10 -17.25 9.03
C GLU A 75 13.57 -16.48 7.77
N LYS A 76 14.43 -17.10 6.96
CA LYS A 76 14.98 -16.49 5.74
C LYS A 76 14.13 -16.79 4.49
N ASN A 77 13.28 -17.82 4.57
CA ASN A 77 12.41 -18.24 3.50
C ASN A 77 11.05 -17.54 3.59
N LEU A 78 10.26 -17.61 2.52
CA LEU A 78 8.88 -17.14 2.54
C LEU A 78 8.04 -18.18 3.27
N VAL A 79 7.46 -17.79 4.41
CA VAL A 79 6.47 -18.60 5.10
C VAL A 79 5.16 -18.50 4.35
N ARG A 80 4.58 -19.65 3.99
CA ARG A 80 3.25 -19.78 3.39
C ARG A 80 2.35 -20.54 4.35
N ILE A 81 1.14 -20.04 4.51
CA ILE A 81 0.08 -20.67 5.29
C ILE A 81 -1.10 -20.91 4.36
N ASP A 82 -1.67 -22.11 4.40
CA ASP A 82 -2.88 -22.50 3.69
C ASP A 82 -3.87 -23.03 4.70
N PHE A 83 -4.87 -22.21 5.03
CA PHE A 83 -5.84 -22.52 6.08
C PHE A 83 -6.81 -23.64 5.70
N TRP A 84 -7.07 -23.85 4.41
CA TRP A 84 -7.94 -24.95 4.01
C TRP A 84 -7.27 -26.30 4.10
N LYS A 85 -5.97 -26.36 3.82
CA LYS A 85 -5.19 -27.59 3.94
C LYS A 85 -4.54 -27.76 5.30
N ASN A 86 -4.64 -26.76 6.18
CA ASN A 86 -3.85 -26.67 7.42
C ASN A 86 -2.35 -26.86 7.15
N ASP A 87 -1.86 -26.33 6.02
CA ASP A 87 -0.47 -26.46 5.60
C ASP A 87 0.32 -25.22 6.01
N PHE A 88 1.48 -25.47 6.62
CA PHE A 88 2.46 -24.46 6.97
C PHE A 88 3.77 -24.84 6.29
N SER A 89 4.12 -24.13 5.22
CA SER A 89 5.25 -24.46 4.38
C SER A 89 6.21 -23.29 4.23
N LYS A 90 7.47 -23.62 3.92
CA LYS A 90 8.53 -22.63 3.69
C LYS A 90 8.96 -22.73 2.23
N ILE A 91 8.79 -21.64 1.50
CA ILE A 91 9.21 -21.53 0.11
C ILE A 91 10.61 -20.95 0.10
N LYS A 92 11.58 -21.72 -0.42
CA LYS A 92 12.97 -21.26 -0.50
C LYS A 92 13.07 -20.00 -1.35
N VAL A 93 13.68 -18.97 -0.79
CA VAL A 93 13.93 -17.70 -1.48
C VAL A 93 15.42 -17.46 -1.56
N ALA A 94 15.88 -17.06 -2.75
CA ALA A 94 17.23 -16.60 -2.97
C ALA A 94 17.23 -15.15 -3.46
N GLN A 95 18.28 -14.41 -3.11
CA GLN A 95 18.49 -13.07 -3.66
C GLN A 95 18.75 -13.19 -5.16
N ASN A 96 17.97 -12.47 -5.97
CA ASN A 96 18.28 -12.33 -7.38
C ASN A 96 19.42 -11.31 -7.56
N LYS A 97 20.53 -11.74 -8.17
CA LYS A 97 21.74 -10.92 -8.41
C LYS A 97 21.44 -9.70 -9.30
N ASP A 98 20.50 -9.85 -10.23
CA ASP A 98 20.12 -8.79 -11.16
C ASP A 98 18.92 -7.98 -10.66
N CYS A 99 18.55 -8.11 -9.37
CA CYS A 99 17.41 -7.38 -8.84
C CYS A 99 17.73 -5.87 -8.75
N PRO A 100 17.00 -5.00 -9.48
CA PRO A 100 17.28 -3.56 -9.49
C PRO A 100 17.18 -2.91 -8.10
N ALA A 101 16.23 -3.32 -7.25
CA ALA A 101 16.14 -2.78 -5.90
C ALA A 101 17.27 -3.26 -4.99
N CYS A 102 17.77 -4.49 -5.15
CA CYS A 102 18.92 -4.97 -4.38
C CYS A 102 20.22 -4.27 -4.79
N THR A 103 20.33 -3.84 -6.06
CA THR A 103 21.49 -3.10 -6.59
C THR A 103 21.40 -1.58 -6.42
N GLY A 104 20.41 -1.09 -5.66
CA GLY A 104 20.27 0.32 -5.30
C GLY A 104 19.41 1.16 -6.25
N LYS A 105 18.79 0.57 -7.27
CA LYS A 105 17.83 1.25 -8.16
C LYS A 105 16.42 1.20 -7.56
N TYR A 106 16.06 2.25 -6.85
CA TYR A 106 14.78 2.40 -6.14
C TYR A 106 13.72 3.15 -6.96
N GLU A 107 13.27 2.54 -8.05
CA GLU A 107 12.35 3.13 -9.03
C GLU A 107 11.00 3.56 -8.44
N TYR A 108 10.57 2.97 -7.31
CA TYR A 108 9.33 3.35 -6.65
C TYR A 108 9.47 4.57 -5.73
N LEU A 109 10.70 5.03 -5.46
CA LEU A 109 10.95 6.23 -4.66
C LEU A 109 11.09 7.50 -5.52
N SER A 110 11.40 7.38 -6.82
CA SER A 110 11.55 8.55 -7.70
C SER A 110 10.23 9.19 -8.10
N GLY A 111 9.11 8.45 -7.98
CA GLY A 111 7.79 8.94 -8.38
C GLY A 111 7.56 8.99 -9.90
N GLU A 112 8.50 8.48 -10.71
CA GLU A 112 8.40 8.45 -12.17
C GLU A 112 7.37 7.41 -12.68
N ARG A 113 7.05 6.39 -11.87
CA ARG A 113 5.93 5.48 -12.13
C ARG A 113 4.61 6.18 -11.82
N LYS A 114 3.97 6.71 -12.86
CA LYS A 114 2.61 7.27 -12.85
C LYS A 114 1.58 6.18 -12.55
N SER A 115 1.25 5.91 -11.28
CA SER A 115 -0.03 5.27 -10.94
C SER A 115 -1.12 6.35 -10.96
N SER A 116 -1.82 6.48 -12.08
CA SER A 116 -2.79 7.55 -12.30
C SER A 116 -4.08 7.39 -11.50
N LEU A 117 -4.39 6.20 -10.98
CA LEU A 117 -5.48 5.97 -10.03
C LEU A 117 -5.11 4.80 -9.12
N VAL A 118 -5.34 4.98 -7.81
CA VAL A 118 -5.27 3.90 -6.82
C VAL A 118 -6.64 3.80 -6.18
N ARG A 119 -7.30 2.64 -6.35
CA ARG A 119 -8.52 2.30 -5.63
C ARG A 119 -8.12 1.88 -4.21
N MET A 120 -8.71 2.50 -3.20
CA MET A 120 -8.44 2.14 -1.81
C MET A 120 -9.38 1.03 -1.35
N CYS A 121 -8.96 0.25 -0.34
CA CYS A 121 -9.72 -0.86 0.23
C CYS A 121 -11.07 -0.44 0.85
N GLU A 122 -11.28 0.86 1.08
CA GLU A 122 -12.61 1.38 1.42
C GLU A 122 -13.45 1.52 0.15
N LYS A 123 -14.53 0.73 0.06
CA LYS A 123 -15.51 0.80 -1.02
C LYS A 123 -15.86 2.26 -1.35
N GLY A 124 -15.75 2.59 -2.63
CA GLY A 124 -16.16 3.87 -3.18
C GLY A 124 -15.17 5.02 -3.01
N SER A 125 -13.93 4.80 -2.54
CA SER A 125 -12.94 5.87 -2.44
C SER A 125 -11.87 5.78 -3.55
N TYR A 126 -11.82 6.80 -4.41
CA TYR A 126 -10.90 6.91 -5.54
C TYR A 126 -9.84 7.97 -5.27
N GLN A 127 -8.55 7.60 -5.33
CA GLN A 127 -7.48 8.58 -5.23
C GLN A 127 -7.07 9.08 -6.62
N ILE A 128 -7.30 10.37 -6.87
CA ILE A 128 -6.92 11.08 -8.09
C ILE A 128 -5.69 11.95 -7.77
N ARG A 129 -4.66 11.89 -8.62
CA ARG A 129 -3.49 12.76 -8.49
C ARG A 129 -3.67 13.99 -9.39
N GLY A 130 -3.95 15.13 -8.75
CA GLY A 130 -4.04 16.44 -9.37
C GLY A 130 -2.72 17.21 -9.39
N ARG A 131 -2.80 18.48 -9.82
CA ARG A 131 -1.69 19.44 -9.69
C ARG A 131 -1.65 20.00 -8.27
N LYS A 132 -0.45 20.34 -7.79
CA LYS A 132 -0.27 21.04 -6.52
C LYS A 132 -0.99 22.40 -6.62
N LYS A 133 -2.05 22.60 -5.83
CA LYS A 133 -2.81 23.85 -5.75
C LYS A 133 -2.70 24.42 -4.34
N ASP A 134 -2.78 25.74 -4.24
CA ASP A 134 -2.82 26.43 -2.96
C ASP A 134 -4.16 26.16 -2.26
N LEU A 135 -4.13 25.41 -1.16
CA LEU A 135 -5.32 25.02 -0.42
C LEU A 135 -6.08 26.23 0.14
N ALA A 136 -5.39 27.34 0.46
CA ALA A 136 -6.03 28.55 0.96
C ALA A 136 -6.89 29.24 -0.12
N ALA A 137 -6.46 29.18 -1.38
CA ALA A 137 -7.24 29.70 -2.51
C ALA A 137 -8.46 28.82 -2.83
N VAL A 138 -8.28 27.50 -2.71
CA VAL A 138 -9.35 26.52 -2.92
C VAL A 138 -10.40 26.59 -1.80
N GLU A 139 -9.98 26.82 -0.55
CA GLU A 139 -10.88 27.03 0.59
C GLU A 139 -11.78 28.26 0.39
N LYS A 140 -11.22 29.40 -0.05
CA LYS A 140 -12.01 30.63 -0.29
C LYS A 140 -13.07 30.44 -1.37
N ASN A 141 -12.81 29.62 -2.38
CA ASN A 141 -13.76 29.32 -3.44
C ASN A 141 -14.81 28.29 -2.99
N LEU A 142 -14.43 27.28 -2.20
CA LEU A 142 -15.33 26.24 -1.72
C LEU A 142 -16.21 26.68 -0.55
N LYS A 143 -15.78 27.65 0.28
CA LYS A 143 -16.63 28.28 1.31
C LYS A 143 -17.86 28.97 0.71
N LYS A 144 -17.84 29.33 -0.57
CA LYS A 144 -19.01 29.87 -1.29
C LYS A 144 -20.03 28.80 -1.66
N LEU A 145 -19.64 27.52 -1.64
CA LEU A 145 -20.46 26.38 -2.08
C LEU A 145 -20.93 25.49 -0.91
N GLY A 146 -20.35 25.62 0.28
CA GLY A 146 -20.79 24.89 1.48
C GLY A 146 -19.76 24.86 2.61
N GLU A 147 -19.99 24.00 3.60
CA GLU A 147 -19.08 23.80 4.73
C GLU A 147 -17.78 23.11 4.30
N VAL A 148 -16.66 23.79 4.50
CA VAL A 148 -15.32 23.27 4.26
C VAL A 148 -14.65 22.98 5.60
N LYS A 149 -14.20 21.75 5.81
CA LYS A 149 -13.40 21.38 6.98
C LYS A 149 -11.93 21.31 6.61
N MET A 150 -11.13 22.16 7.23
CA MET A 150 -9.67 22.13 7.11
C MET A 150 -9.05 21.46 8.32
N PHE A 151 -8.08 20.58 8.09
CA PHE A 151 -7.32 19.95 9.15
C PHE A 151 -5.88 19.66 8.70
N ASN A 152 -4.89 20.34 9.28
CA ASN A 152 -3.45 20.09 9.05
C ASN A 152 -3.05 19.75 7.60
N GLY A 153 -3.31 20.66 6.64
CA GLY A 153 -2.95 20.45 5.23
C GLY A 153 -3.89 19.52 4.45
N LEU A 154 -5.08 19.28 4.98
CA LEU A 154 -6.18 18.59 4.32
C LEU A 154 -7.37 19.53 4.20
N LEU A 155 -7.99 19.54 3.02
CA LEU A 155 -9.24 20.24 2.78
C LEU A 155 -10.32 19.22 2.45
N HIS A 156 -11.31 19.09 3.32
CA HIS A 156 -12.45 18.21 3.13
C HIS A 156 -13.69 19.02 2.75
N PHE A 157 -14.33 18.64 1.65
CA PHE A 157 -15.56 19.23 1.14
C PHE A 157 -16.46 18.14 0.55
N GLY A 158 -17.57 17.85 1.24
CA GLY A 158 -18.54 16.84 0.83
C GLY A 158 -17.92 15.45 0.64
N SER A 159 -17.90 14.95 -0.60
CA SER A 159 -17.31 13.67 -0.96
C SER A 159 -15.83 13.74 -1.39
N ILE A 160 -15.18 14.92 -1.34
CA ILE A 160 -13.77 15.10 -1.71
C ILE A 160 -12.92 15.47 -0.49
N THR A 161 -11.74 14.85 -0.40
CA THR A 161 -10.65 15.28 0.48
C THR A 161 -9.42 15.62 -0.36
N LEU A 162 -8.95 16.86 -0.30
CA LEU A 162 -7.76 17.36 -0.97
C LEU A 162 -6.55 17.37 -0.03
N PHE A 163 -5.39 17.02 -0.59
CA PHE A 163 -4.11 17.01 0.09
C PHE A 163 -3.21 18.12 -0.47
N GLU A 164 -2.35 18.70 0.36
CA GLU A 164 -1.36 19.71 -0.04
C GLU A 164 -0.42 19.28 -1.18
N ASP A 165 -0.21 17.97 -1.34
CA ASP A 165 0.64 17.42 -2.40
C ASP A 165 -0.08 17.27 -3.76
N GLY A 166 -1.32 17.75 -3.85
CA GLY A 166 -2.14 17.71 -5.05
C GLY A 166 -2.94 16.42 -5.22
N ARG A 167 -2.85 15.47 -4.28
CA ARG A 167 -3.77 14.32 -4.26
C ARG A 167 -5.18 14.76 -3.88
N ALA A 168 -6.16 14.02 -4.38
CA ALA A 168 -7.54 14.13 -3.99
C ALA A 168 -8.12 12.72 -3.77
N LEU A 169 -8.83 12.53 -2.67
CA LEU A 169 -9.64 11.35 -2.42
C LEU A 169 -11.09 11.72 -2.72
N VAL A 170 -11.74 10.99 -3.61
CA VAL A 170 -13.12 11.23 -4.01
C VAL A 170 -13.95 10.01 -3.66
N LYS A 171 -15.00 10.19 -2.88
CA LYS A 171 -16.03 9.16 -2.65
C LYS A 171 -17.03 9.15 -3.81
N ALA A 172 -17.11 8.06 -4.54
CA ALA A 172 -17.99 7.85 -5.68
C ALA A 172 -18.29 6.35 -5.88
N GLU A 173 -19.34 6.00 -6.62
CA GLU A 173 -19.65 4.59 -6.89
C GLU A 173 -18.77 4.04 -8.03
N ASN A 174 -18.39 4.90 -8.99
CA ASN A 174 -17.64 4.54 -10.18
C ASN A 174 -16.49 5.52 -10.50
N GLU A 175 -15.49 5.07 -11.24
CA GLU A 175 -14.33 5.90 -11.64
C GLU A 175 -14.73 7.12 -12.47
N THR A 176 -15.67 6.95 -13.42
CA THR A 176 -16.20 8.05 -14.24
C THR A 176 -16.88 9.12 -13.39
N GLU A 177 -17.57 8.70 -12.34
CA GLU A 177 -18.24 9.60 -11.40
C GLU A 177 -17.21 10.33 -10.51
N ALA A 178 -16.19 9.61 -10.03
CA ALA A 178 -15.09 10.21 -9.28
C ALA A 178 -14.38 11.31 -10.07
N ARG A 179 -14.10 11.08 -11.36
CA ARG A 179 -13.49 12.09 -12.23
C ARG A 179 -14.42 13.27 -12.48
N LYS A 180 -15.72 13.05 -12.72
CA LYS A 180 -16.71 14.14 -12.88
C LYS A 180 -16.82 15.00 -11.62
N ILE A 181 -16.85 14.39 -10.44
CA ILE A 181 -16.90 15.10 -9.16
C ILE A 181 -15.62 15.92 -8.95
N TYR A 182 -14.46 15.34 -9.27
CA TYR A 182 -13.17 16.03 -9.22
C TYR A 182 -13.12 17.24 -10.17
N ASP A 183 -13.47 17.06 -11.45
CA ASP A 183 -13.43 18.13 -12.45
C ASP A 183 -14.43 19.25 -12.12
N ARG A 184 -15.64 18.91 -11.63
CA ARG A 184 -16.66 19.89 -11.23
C ARG A 184 -16.23 20.75 -10.04
N ILE A 185 -15.58 20.17 -9.05
CA ILE A 185 -15.25 20.86 -7.78
C ILE A 185 -13.91 21.58 -7.87
N ILE A 186 -12.92 20.98 -8.52
CA ILE A 186 -11.54 21.48 -8.50
C ILE A 186 -11.20 22.24 -9.77
N GLY A 187 -11.93 22.01 -10.86
CA GLY A 187 -11.64 22.59 -12.17
C GLY A 187 -10.30 22.06 -12.69
N ASN A 188 -10.38 21.19 -13.69
CA ASN A 188 -9.24 20.92 -14.56
C ASN A 188 -9.40 21.73 -15.85
#